data_AF-A0A7Y4DEX7-F1
#
_entry.id   AF-A0A7Y4DEX7-F1
#
_cell.length_a   1.000
_cell.length_b   1.000
_cell.length_c   1.000
_cell.angle_alpha   90.00
_cell.angle_beta   90.00
_cell.angle_gamma   90.00
#
_symmetry.space_group_name_H-M   'P 1'
#
loop_
_entity.id
_entity.type
_entity.pdbx_description
1 polymer ?
#
loop_
_entity_poly.entity_id
_entity_poly.type
_entity_poly.pdbx_seq_one_letter_code
_entity_poly.pdbx_strand_id
1 'polypeptide(L)'
;MDNEKKNLIVEYALANKENLLLFSQIAKAFDDVIEKLVKSFSEELENELTLILGNDWIIHNDIKNDVFGKTGFSISKKKWNEFYSIGFYAENRGLRNFDFYVWRDIDIIKSPNKLINQLINENYKKGNVYKKGDWWQYIDEPYRNWTDEKAIIKLYEQSEMVKYFKEQFLKLKDIVEPIIDKELSKN
;
A
#
# COMPACT_ATOMS: atom_id res chain seq x y z
N MET A 1 15.01 -11.19 -13.12
CA MET A 1 15.60 -12.53 -13.27
C MET A 1 16.59 -12.54 -14.43
N ASP A 2 17.77 -13.13 -14.19
CA ASP A 2 18.80 -13.41 -15.21
C ASP A 2 18.28 -14.46 -16.21
N ASN A 3 18.56 -14.29 -17.52
CA ASN A 3 18.11 -15.21 -18.57
C ASN A 3 18.62 -16.63 -18.36
N GLU A 4 19.82 -16.78 -17.77
CA GLU A 4 20.38 -18.10 -17.45
C GLU A 4 19.56 -18.84 -16.39
N LYS A 5 19.16 -18.15 -15.31
CA LYS A 5 18.30 -18.73 -14.27
C LYS A 5 16.93 -19.11 -14.81
N LYS A 6 16.37 -18.29 -15.69
CA LYS A 6 15.08 -18.60 -16.34
C LYS A 6 15.18 -19.88 -17.16
N ASN A 7 16.23 -20.02 -17.97
CA ASN A 7 16.44 -21.21 -18.79
C ASN A 7 16.64 -22.46 -17.92
N LEU A 8 17.43 -22.36 -16.85
CA LEU A 8 17.62 -23.46 -15.90
C LEU A 8 16.31 -23.95 -15.29
N ILE A 9 15.41 -23.04 -14.89
CA ILE A 9 14.09 -23.39 -14.34
C ILE A 9 13.25 -24.12 -15.39
N VAL A 10 13.26 -23.64 -16.64
CA VAL A 10 12.50 -24.27 -17.74
C VAL A 10 13.05 -25.65 -18.06
N GLU A 11 14.37 -25.78 -18.20
CA GLU A 11 15.04 -27.07 -18.46
C GLU A 11 14.76 -28.07 -17.34
N TYR A 12 14.86 -27.64 -16.08
CA TYR A 12 14.52 -28.48 -14.93
C TYR A 12 13.06 -28.94 -14.99
N ALA A 13 12.12 -28.02 -15.23
CA ALA A 13 10.69 -28.33 -15.29
C ALA A 13 10.36 -29.32 -16.42
N LEU A 14 11.08 -29.26 -17.55
CA LEU A 14 10.85 -30.12 -18.72
C LEU A 14 11.68 -31.41 -18.72
N ALA A 15 12.55 -31.62 -17.73
CA ALA A 15 13.47 -32.76 -17.71
C ALA A 15 12.75 -34.11 -17.58
N ASN A 16 11.61 -34.17 -16.88
CA ASN A 16 10.78 -35.37 -16.74
C ASN A 16 9.35 -35.00 -16.29
N LYS A 17 8.48 -36.00 -16.24
CA LYS A 17 7.06 -35.84 -15.89
C LYS A 17 6.86 -35.35 -14.45
N GLU A 18 7.65 -35.86 -13.53
CA GLU A 18 7.57 -35.54 -12.10
C GLU A 18 7.89 -34.07 -11.86
N ASN A 19 8.95 -33.54 -12.49
CA ASN A 19 9.34 -32.14 -12.41
C ASN A 19 8.28 -31.22 -12.99
N LEU A 20 7.70 -31.58 -14.15
CA LEU A 20 6.62 -30.79 -14.75
C LEU A 20 5.37 -30.77 -13.87
N LEU A 21 5.03 -31.89 -13.25
CA LEU A 21 3.92 -31.99 -12.30
C LEU A 21 4.14 -31.09 -11.08
N LEU A 22 5.35 -31.12 -10.50
CA LEU A 22 5.73 -30.25 -9.39
C LEU A 22 5.65 -28.77 -9.78
N PHE A 23 6.21 -28.40 -10.93
CA PHE A 23 6.14 -27.01 -11.43
C PHE A 23 4.69 -26.55 -11.63
N SER A 24 3.83 -27.42 -12.19
CA SER A 24 2.40 -27.12 -12.35
C SER A 24 1.69 -26.92 -11.00
N GLN A 25 2.03 -27.72 -9.98
CA GLN A 25 1.48 -27.56 -8.63
C GLN A 25 1.94 -26.25 -7.97
N ILE A 26 3.22 -25.90 -8.10
CA ILE A 26 3.76 -24.62 -7.61
C ILE A 26 3.06 -23.45 -8.30
N ALA A 27 2.90 -23.49 -9.62
CA ALA A 27 2.23 -22.43 -10.37
C ALA A 27 0.76 -22.24 -9.91
N LYS A 28 0.06 -23.34 -9.61
CA LYS A 28 -1.32 -23.29 -9.09
C LYS A 28 -1.42 -22.73 -7.68
N ALA A 29 -0.41 -22.99 -6.83
CA ALA A 29 -0.39 -22.54 -5.45
C ALA A 29 0.23 -21.15 -5.26
N PHE A 30 0.80 -20.56 -6.32
CA PHE A 30 1.56 -19.31 -6.20
C PHE A 30 0.70 -18.15 -5.73
N ASP A 31 -0.52 -18.02 -6.26
CA ASP A 31 -1.45 -16.96 -5.82
C ASP A 31 -1.82 -17.12 -4.34
N ASP A 32 -2.02 -18.34 -3.85
CA ASP A 32 -2.28 -18.61 -2.42
C ASP A 32 -1.09 -18.20 -1.54
N VAL A 33 0.14 -18.39 -2.03
CA VAL A 33 1.35 -17.96 -1.31
C VAL A 33 1.40 -16.44 -1.23
N ILE A 34 1.17 -15.75 -2.35
CA ILE A 34 1.15 -14.28 -2.39
C ILE A 34 0.03 -13.73 -1.51
N GLU A 35 -1.16 -14.31 -1.54
CA GLU A 35 -2.29 -13.90 -0.72
C GLU A 35 -1.95 -13.97 0.77
N LYS A 36 -1.35 -15.08 1.23
CA LYS A 36 -0.95 -15.25 2.63
C LYS A 36 0.10 -14.24 3.05
N LEU A 37 1.12 -14.01 2.22
CA LEU A 37 2.18 -13.04 2.51
C LEU A 37 1.62 -11.62 2.64
N VAL A 38 0.75 -11.22 1.71
CA VAL A 38 0.15 -9.89 1.68
C VAL A 38 -0.83 -9.67 2.84
N LYS A 39 -1.68 -10.66 3.16
CA LYS A 39 -2.58 -10.57 4.32
C LYS A 39 -1.79 -10.43 5.62
N SER A 40 -0.80 -11.29 5.83
CA SER A 40 0.06 -11.25 7.02
C SER A 40 0.79 -9.91 7.16
N PHE A 41 1.34 -9.37 6.07
CA PHE A 41 1.91 -8.02 6.06
C PHE A 41 0.89 -6.95 6.47
N SER A 42 -0.31 -6.98 5.88
CA SER A 42 -1.35 -5.97 6.14
C SER A 42 -1.86 -6.02 7.59
N GLU A 43 -1.95 -7.21 8.17
CA GLU A 43 -2.34 -7.43 9.56
C GLU A 43 -1.29 -6.91 10.54
N GLU A 44 -0.01 -7.18 10.26
CA GLU A 44 1.09 -6.65 11.08
C GLU A 44 1.16 -5.12 11.02
N LEU A 45 0.99 -4.53 9.82
CA LEU A 45 0.93 -3.08 9.66
C LEU A 45 -0.25 -2.46 10.43
N GLU A 46 -1.43 -3.07 10.38
CA GLU A 46 -2.60 -2.63 11.14
C GLU A 46 -2.37 -2.69 12.64
N ASN A 47 -1.77 -3.77 13.15
CA ASN A 47 -1.44 -3.90 14.56
C ASN A 47 -0.46 -2.80 15.01
N GLU A 48 0.62 -2.60 14.26
CA GLU A 48 1.64 -1.58 14.55
C GLU A 48 1.06 -0.15 14.53
N LEU A 49 0.23 0.17 13.54
CA LEU A 49 -0.41 1.48 13.45
C LEU A 49 -1.47 1.67 14.55
N THR A 50 -2.24 0.63 14.90
CA THR A 50 -3.22 0.69 15.99
C THR A 50 -2.55 1.04 17.32
N LEU A 51 -1.40 0.41 17.61
CA LEU A 51 -0.64 0.65 18.84
C LEU A 51 -0.12 2.09 18.94
N ILE A 52 0.29 2.70 17.82
CA ILE A 52 0.91 4.03 17.80
C ILE A 52 -0.12 5.16 17.69
N LEU A 53 -1.13 4.99 16.84
CA LEU A 53 -2.12 6.04 16.55
C LEU A 53 -3.16 6.18 17.67
N GLY A 54 -3.44 5.09 18.38
CA GLY A 54 -4.42 5.06 19.45
C GLY A 54 -5.87 5.18 18.96
N ASN A 55 -6.79 5.32 19.92
CA ASN A 55 -8.22 5.15 19.69
C ASN A 55 -8.89 6.29 18.88
N ASP A 56 -8.18 7.38 18.60
CA ASP A 56 -8.73 8.51 17.84
C ASP A 56 -8.66 8.29 16.32
N TRP A 57 -8.01 7.21 15.89
CA TRP A 57 -7.84 6.84 14.49
C TRP A 57 -8.65 5.60 14.14
N ILE A 58 -9.10 5.56 12.89
CA ILE A 58 -9.77 4.44 12.23
C ILE A 58 -8.80 3.91 11.19
N ILE A 59 -8.65 2.59 11.13
CA ILE A 59 -7.86 1.91 10.10
C ILE A 59 -8.82 1.14 9.20
N HIS A 60 -8.74 1.37 7.90
CA HIS A 60 -9.44 0.60 6.88
C HIS A 60 -8.43 -0.28 6.14
N ASN A 61 -8.60 -1.59 6.24
CA ASN A 61 -7.71 -2.58 5.63
C ASN A 61 -8.49 -3.45 4.66
N ASP A 62 -8.64 -2.99 3.41
CA ASP A 62 -9.39 -3.69 2.37
C ASP A 62 -8.65 -4.95 1.88
N ILE A 63 -7.34 -5.04 2.14
CA ILE A 63 -6.47 -6.16 1.76
C ILE A 63 -6.91 -7.46 2.44
N LYS A 64 -7.47 -7.39 3.64
CA LYS A 64 -8.04 -8.56 4.35
C LYS A 64 -9.17 -9.23 3.58
N ASN A 65 -9.96 -8.44 2.85
CA ASN A 65 -11.18 -8.91 2.19
C ASN A 65 -10.90 -9.39 0.76
N ASP A 66 -10.10 -8.66 0.00
CA ASP A 66 -9.78 -8.98 -1.39
C ASP A 66 -8.36 -8.50 -1.73
N VAL A 67 -7.40 -9.42 -1.74
CA VAL A 67 -5.99 -9.12 -2.04
C VAL A 67 -5.79 -8.77 -3.52
N PHE A 68 -6.48 -9.45 -4.44
CA PHE A 68 -6.24 -9.32 -5.87
C PHE A 68 -7.17 -8.31 -6.56
N GLY A 69 -8.19 -7.83 -5.86
CA GLY A 69 -9.13 -6.84 -6.35
C GLY A 69 -8.63 -5.40 -6.30
N LYS A 70 -9.59 -4.51 -6.09
CA LYS A 70 -9.33 -3.08 -5.87
C LYS A 70 -9.08 -2.88 -4.38
N THR A 71 -7.81 -2.91 -4.00
CA THR A 71 -7.42 -3.04 -2.59
C THR A 71 -6.46 -1.95 -2.16
N GLY A 72 -6.48 -1.68 -0.86
CA GLY A 72 -5.66 -0.66 -0.23
C GLY A 72 -5.76 -0.69 1.27
N PHE A 73 -5.08 0.27 1.87
CA PHE A 73 -4.99 0.45 3.29
C PHE A 73 -5.03 1.94 3.58
N SER A 74 -5.86 2.38 4.51
CA SER A 74 -5.92 3.78 4.89
C SER A 74 -6.14 3.98 6.38
N ILE A 75 -5.75 5.16 6.84
CA ILE A 75 -6.01 5.67 8.17
C ILE A 75 -6.79 6.98 8.06
N SER A 76 -7.75 7.17 8.96
CA SER A 76 -8.52 8.40 9.09
C SER A 76 -8.72 8.72 10.55
N LYS A 77 -8.64 10.00 10.94
CA LYS A 77 -8.96 10.40 12.31
C LYS A 77 -10.49 10.42 12.47
N LYS A 78 -11.03 9.93 13.59
CA LYS A 78 -12.48 9.87 13.84
C LYS A 78 -13.18 11.19 13.58
N LYS A 79 -12.60 12.30 14.03
CA LYS A 79 -13.16 13.65 13.84
C LYS A 79 -13.13 14.15 12.39
N TRP A 80 -12.40 13.47 11.50
CA TRP A 80 -12.44 13.75 10.07
C TRP A 80 -13.71 13.20 9.42
N ASN A 81 -14.50 12.38 10.14
CA ASN A 81 -15.75 11.79 9.66
C ASN A 81 -15.59 11.13 8.28
N GLU A 82 -14.45 10.46 8.07
CA GLU A 82 -14.07 9.85 6.79
C GLU A 82 -13.93 10.83 5.61
N PHE A 83 -14.02 12.15 5.81
CA PHE A 83 -13.85 13.13 4.73
C PHE A 83 -12.41 13.25 4.25
N TYR A 84 -11.46 12.76 5.05
CA TYR A 84 -10.05 12.66 4.70
C TYR A 84 -9.50 11.30 5.09
N SER A 85 -8.50 10.85 4.33
CA SER A 85 -7.70 9.69 4.71
C SER A 85 -6.28 9.79 4.17
N ILE A 86 -5.37 9.12 4.84
CA ILE A 86 -4.00 8.88 4.39
C ILE A 86 -3.94 7.40 4.09
N GLY A 87 -3.42 7.00 2.94
CA GLY A 87 -3.44 5.60 2.60
C GLY A 87 -2.49 5.23 1.49
N PHE A 88 -2.53 3.95 1.14
CA PHE A 88 -2.03 3.48 -0.14
C PHE A 88 -3.06 2.61 -0.84
N TYR A 89 -2.99 2.55 -2.16
CA TYR A 89 -3.95 1.81 -2.98
C TYR A 89 -3.29 1.32 -4.27
N ALA A 90 -3.76 0.19 -4.79
CA ALA A 90 -3.32 -0.32 -6.09
C ALA A 90 -4.12 0.36 -7.20
N GLU A 91 -3.47 1.18 -8.04
CA GLU A 91 -4.13 1.97 -9.10
C GLU A 91 -5.08 1.13 -9.99
N ASN A 92 -4.73 -0.15 -10.20
CA ASN A 92 -5.51 -1.11 -10.98
C ASN A 92 -5.76 -2.40 -10.19
N ARG A 93 -6.60 -3.29 -10.73
CA ARG A 93 -6.68 -4.67 -10.22
C ARG A 93 -5.30 -5.33 -10.38
N GLY A 94 -4.92 -6.09 -9.37
CA GLY A 94 -3.60 -6.71 -9.30
C GLY A 94 -2.65 -5.92 -8.40
N LEU A 95 -1.82 -6.67 -7.68
CA LEU A 95 -0.90 -6.19 -6.65
C LEU A 95 0.30 -5.39 -7.20
N ARG A 96 0.02 -4.31 -7.95
CA ARG A 96 0.98 -3.51 -8.71
C ARG A 96 0.64 -2.03 -8.68
N ASN A 97 1.65 -1.21 -8.95
CA ASN A 97 1.53 0.24 -9.04
C ASN A 97 0.88 0.85 -7.79
N PHE A 98 1.28 0.39 -6.61
CA PHE A 98 0.81 1.01 -5.38
C PHE A 98 1.30 2.46 -5.30
N ASP A 99 0.40 3.35 -4.88
CA ASP A 99 0.70 4.74 -4.56
C ASP A 99 0.27 5.07 -3.13
N PHE A 100 1.03 5.94 -2.46
CA PHE A 100 0.55 6.63 -1.26
C PHE A 100 -0.29 7.83 -1.68
N TYR A 101 -1.30 8.14 -0.88
CA TYR A 101 -2.20 9.27 -1.13
C TYR A 101 -2.65 9.97 0.16
N VAL A 102 -3.09 11.21 -0.03
CA VAL A 102 -3.97 11.93 0.89
C VAL A 102 -5.26 12.20 0.14
N TRP A 103 -6.30 11.46 0.50
CA TRP A 103 -7.60 11.47 -0.16
C TRP A 103 -8.56 12.39 0.57
N ARG A 104 -9.50 12.95 -0.18
CA ARG A 104 -10.62 13.70 0.36
C ARG A 104 -11.93 13.32 -0.31
N ASP A 105 -13.01 13.41 0.43
CA ASP A 105 -14.35 13.26 -0.13
C ASP A 105 -14.69 14.51 -0.95
N ILE A 106 -14.87 14.33 -2.26
CA ILE A 106 -15.15 15.44 -3.18
C ILE A 106 -16.58 15.98 -3.09
N ASP A 107 -17.50 15.18 -2.56
CA ASP A 107 -18.91 15.54 -2.45
C ASP A 107 -19.11 16.47 -1.23
N ILE A 108 -18.25 16.32 -0.23
CA ILE A 108 -18.20 17.18 0.97
C ILE A 108 -17.19 18.31 0.78
N ILE A 109 -15.97 18.00 0.33
CA ILE A 109 -14.83 18.92 0.22
C ILE A 109 -14.47 19.10 -1.25
N LYS A 110 -15.08 20.08 -1.89
CA LYS A 110 -15.08 20.23 -3.36
C LYS A 110 -13.74 20.60 -3.97
N SER A 111 -12.88 21.29 -3.22
CA SER A 111 -11.64 21.86 -3.74
C SER A 111 -10.42 21.28 -3.04
N PRO A 112 -9.33 20.98 -3.77
CA PRO A 112 -8.10 20.55 -3.14
C PRO A 112 -7.53 21.59 -2.20
N ASN A 113 -7.05 21.15 -1.05
CA ASN A 113 -6.30 22.01 -0.16
C ASN A 113 -4.86 22.17 -0.67
N LYS A 114 -4.59 23.28 -1.37
CA LYS A 114 -3.27 23.57 -1.96
C LYS A 114 -2.15 23.56 -0.92
N LEU A 115 -2.45 23.91 0.33
CA LEU A 115 -1.46 23.92 1.42
C LEU A 115 -1.01 22.49 1.78
N ILE A 116 -1.90 21.51 1.72
CA ILE A 116 -1.55 20.09 1.96
C ILE A 116 -0.49 19.64 0.95
N ASN A 117 -0.78 19.78 -0.36
CA ASN A 117 0.18 19.40 -1.41
C ASN A 117 1.51 20.14 -1.27
N GLN A 118 1.47 21.45 -0.99
CA GLN A 118 2.68 22.25 -0.82
C GLN A 118 3.55 21.71 0.31
N LEU A 119 2.97 21.52 1.50
CA LEU A 119 3.73 21.10 2.68
C LEU A 119 4.26 19.68 2.56
N ILE A 120 3.53 18.77 1.92
CA ILE A 120 4.04 17.42 1.64
C ILE A 120 5.23 17.49 0.67
N ASN A 121 5.15 18.30 -0.38
CA ASN A 121 6.24 18.45 -1.35
C ASN A 121 7.50 19.07 -0.72
N GLU A 122 7.36 19.94 0.27
CA GLU A 122 8.46 20.59 1.00
C GLU A 122 9.10 19.69 2.06
N ASN A 123 8.30 18.88 2.78
CA ASN A 123 8.75 18.18 3.98
C ASN A 123 8.83 16.66 3.84
N TYR A 124 8.37 16.10 2.72
CA TYR A 124 8.38 14.67 2.47
C TYR A 124 8.92 14.34 1.09
N LYS A 125 8.06 14.37 0.06
CA LYS A 125 8.40 14.02 -1.31
C LYS A 125 7.50 14.74 -2.30
N LYS A 126 8.06 15.04 -3.47
CA LYS A 126 7.31 15.60 -4.58
C LYS A 126 6.29 14.57 -5.08
N GLY A 127 5.01 14.93 -5.00
CA GLY A 127 3.90 14.15 -5.55
C GLY A 127 3.06 14.95 -6.54
N ASN A 128 1.86 14.46 -6.78
CA ASN A 128 0.90 15.00 -7.74
C ASN A 128 -0.43 15.27 -7.06
N VAL A 129 -1.24 16.16 -7.65
CA VAL A 129 -2.63 16.40 -7.25
C VAL A 129 -3.56 15.71 -8.25
N TYR A 130 -4.69 15.19 -7.80
CA TYR A 130 -5.71 14.62 -8.67
C TYR A 130 -7.11 15.03 -8.22
N LYS A 131 -8.14 14.73 -9.02
CA LYS A 131 -9.50 15.23 -8.78
C LYS A 131 -10.05 14.85 -7.39
N LYS A 132 -9.69 13.67 -6.87
CA LYS A 132 -10.22 13.12 -5.60
C LYS A 132 -9.23 13.11 -4.43
N GLY A 133 -8.08 13.76 -4.56
CA GLY A 133 -7.12 13.82 -3.46
C GLY A 133 -6.20 15.01 -3.55
N ASP A 134 -5.67 15.37 -2.41
CA ASP A 134 -4.81 16.53 -2.25
C ASP A 134 -3.35 16.22 -2.59
N TRP A 135 -2.97 14.95 -2.53
CA TRP A 135 -1.63 14.51 -2.88
C TRP A 135 -1.62 13.00 -3.19
N TRP A 136 -0.77 12.58 -4.12
CA TRP A 136 -0.41 11.18 -4.31
C TRP A 136 1.01 11.02 -4.89
N GLN A 137 1.62 9.87 -4.63
CA GLN A 137 2.89 9.47 -5.21
C GLN A 137 3.02 7.95 -5.22
N TYR A 138 3.52 7.39 -6.32
CA TYR A 138 3.90 5.98 -6.33
C TYR A 138 4.86 5.63 -5.20
N ILE A 139 4.64 4.47 -4.59
CA ILE A 139 5.52 3.88 -3.59
C ILE A 139 6.92 3.66 -4.21
N ASP A 140 7.97 3.73 -3.39
CA ASP A 140 9.33 3.45 -3.87
C ASP A 140 9.50 1.97 -4.24
N GLU A 141 10.41 1.67 -5.16
CA GLU A 141 10.88 0.31 -5.36
C GLU A 141 11.70 -0.16 -4.14
N PRO A 142 11.61 -1.44 -3.75
CA PRO A 142 10.86 -2.54 -4.40
C PRO A 142 9.41 -2.69 -3.92
N TYR A 143 8.86 -1.74 -3.16
CA TYR A 143 7.57 -1.89 -2.46
C TYR A 143 6.35 -1.54 -3.31
N ARG A 144 6.54 -1.08 -4.55
CA ARG A 144 5.46 -0.65 -5.44
C ARG A 144 4.71 -1.81 -6.11
N ASN A 145 5.44 -2.88 -6.43
CA ASN A 145 4.94 -3.95 -7.29
C ASN A 145 5.09 -5.30 -6.59
N TRP A 146 4.08 -5.70 -5.84
CA TRP A 146 4.12 -6.87 -4.93
C TRP A 146 4.11 -8.22 -5.65
N THR A 147 3.99 -8.24 -6.97
CA THR A 147 4.22 -9.43 -7.79
C THR A 147 5.66 -9.56 -8.30
N ASP A 148 6.51 -8.55 -8.07
CA ASP A 148 7.89 -8.57 -8.51
C ASP A 148 8.76 -9.37 -7.53
N GLU A 149 9.77 -10.07 -8.06
CA GLU A 149 10.68 -10.95 -7.31
C GLU A 149 11.19 -10.27 -6.02
N LYS A 150 11.69 -9.04 -6.11
CA LYS A 150 12.22 -8.31 -4.95
C LYS A 150 11.13 -7.94 -3.93
N ALA A 151 9.94 -7.61 -4.39
CA ALA A 151 8.83 -7.24 -3.51
C ALA A 151 8.31 -8.46 -2.75
N ILE A 152 8.26 -9.62 -3.40
CA ILE A 152 7.89 -10.89 -2.77
C ILE A 152 8.86 -11.24 -1.64
N ILE A 153 10.17 -11.03 -1.86
CA ILE A 153 11.16 -11.22 -0.79
C ILE A 153 10.90 -10.24 0.37
N LYS A 154 10.53 -8.98 0.09
CA LYS A 154 10.17 -8.02 1.16
C LYS A 154 8.87 -8.36 1.89
N LEU A 155 7.90 -8.92 1.19
CA LEU A 155 6.68 -9.47 1.78
C LEU A 155 6.95 -10.69 2.66
N TYR A 156 7.99 -11.46 2.35
CA TYR A 156 8.45 -12.55 3.21
C TYR A 156 9.26 -12.03 4.42
N GLU A 157 10.13 -11.03 4.21
CA GLU A 157 10.92 -10.33 5.22
C GLU A 157 10.11 -9.22 5.95
N GLN A 158 8.86 -9.51 6.30
CA GLN A 158 7.79 -8.55 6.67
C GLN A 158 8.23 -7.33 7.49
N SER A 159 9.07 -7.55 8.50
CA SER A 159 9.58 -6.50 9.39
C SER A 159 10.09 -5.23 8.70
N GLU A 160 10.83 -5.34 7.59
CA GLU A 160 11.35 -4.17 6.87
C GLU A 160 10.25 -3.44 6.10
N MET A 161 9.35 -4.19 5.49
CA MET A 161 8.23 -3.65 4.73
C MET A 161 7.23 -2.95 5.67
N VAL A 162 6.85 -3.60 6.77
CA VAL A 162 5.99 -3.01 7.81
C VAL A 162 6.61 -1.71 8.34
N LYS A 163 7.91 -1.73 8.66
CA LYS A 163 8.63 -0.52 9.09
C LYS A 163 8.56 0.59 8.05
N TYR A 164 8.85 0.29 6.78
CA TYR A 164 8.81 1.27 5.70
C TYR A 164 7.42 1.92 5.56
N PHE A 165 6.36 1.12 5.49
CA PHE A 165 4.99 1.63 5.33
C PHE A 165 4.56 2.45 6.55
N LYS A 166 4.82 1.93 7.76
CA LYS A 166 4.56 2.63 9.02
C LYS A 166 5.22 4.01 9.05
N GLU A 167 6.50 4.10 8.69
CA GLU A 167 7.21 5.38 8.63
C GLU A 167 6.59 6.36 7.63
N GLN A 168 6.12 5.89 6.47
CA GLN A 168 5.45 6.76 5.50
C GLN A 168 4.11 7.28 6.03
N PHE A 169 3.29 6.41 6.65
CA PHE A 169 2.04 6.81 7.29
C PHE A 169 2.24 7.88 8.34
N LEU A 170 3.20 7.69 9.25
CA LEU A 170 3.47 8.63 10.33
C LEU A 170 3.99 9.98 9.81
N LYS A 171 4.89 9.97 8.82
CA LYS A 171 5.38 11.21 8.18
C LYS A 171 4.25 11.99 7.51
N LEU A 172 3.42 11.32 6.71
CA LEU A 172 2.27 11.96 6.06
C LEU A 172 1.31 12.51 7.10
N LYS A 173 0.98 11.72 8.14
CA LYS A 173 0.13 12.12 9.26
C LYS A 173 0.64 13.42 9.89
N ASP A 174 1.89 13.47 10.30
CA ASP A 174 2.43 14.62 11.04
C ASP A 174 2.42 15.91 10.21
N ILE A 175 2.49 15.78 8.87
CA ILE A 175 2.38 16.92 7.95
C ILE A 175 0.92 17.37 7.80
N VAL A 176 0.00 16.45 7.56
CA VAL A 176 -1.37 16.81 7.13
C VAL A 176 -2.34 17.01 8.27
N GLU A 177 -2.14 16.33 9.39
CA GLU A 177 -3.07 16.32 10.51
C GLU A 177 -3.36 17.74 11.05
N PRO A 178 -2.36 18.61 11.32
CA PRO A 178 -2.64 19.96 11.82
C PRO A 178 -3.45 20.82 10.84
N ILE A 179 -3.29 20.58 9.54
CA ILE A 179 -3.95 21.34 8.47
C ILE A 179 -5.41 20.91 8.38
N ILE A 180 -5.65 19.60 8.29
CA ILE A 180 -7.00 19.03 8.21
C ILE A 180 -7.77 19.35 9.48
N ASP A 181 -7.14 19.21 10.65
CA ASP A 181 -7.75 19.53 11.94
C ASP A 181 -8.20 20.99 12.02
N LYS A 182 -7.39 21.92 11.50
CA LYS A 182 -7.73 23.34 11.43
C LYS A 182 -8.83 23.63 10.42
N GLU A 183 -8.83 22.97 9.28
CA GLU A 183 -9.86 23.13 8.25
C GLU A 183 -11.23 22.71 8.76
N LEU A 184 -11.31 21.55 9.41
CA LEU A 184 -12.56 21.02 9.95
C LEU A 184 -13.04 21.75 11.21
N SER A 185 -12.17 22.42 11.96
CA SER A 185 -12.58 23.25 13.10
C SER A 185 -13.32 24.54 12.74
N LYS A 186 -13.30 24.94 11.46
CA LYS A 186 -13.95 26.16 10.96
C LYS A 186 -15.38 25.92 10.46
N ASN A 187 -15.76 24.65 10.30
CA ASN A 187 -17.08 24.22 9.84
C ASN A 187 -17.90 23.72 11.03
#